data_AF-A0A958QCL9-F1
#
_entry.id   AF-A0A958QCL9-F1
#
_cell.length_a   1.000
_cell.length_b   1.000
_cell.length_c   1.000
_cell.angle_alpha   90.00
_cell.angle_beta   90.00
_cell.angle_gamma   90.00
#
_symmetry.space_group_name_H-M   'P 1'
#
loop_
_entity.id
_entity.type
_entity.pdbx_description
1 polymer ?
#
loop_
_entity_poly.entity_id
_entity_poly.type
_entity_poly.pdbx_seq_one_letter_code
_entity_poly.pdbx_strand_id
1 'polypeptide(L)'
;MKTMVFGNTQGLAQSNIRTLEKLSRRKIPKRDIVTLEFARELCSQARTLGRQVGVLIDRQGRILHILIGSKERLYLPDLGRFRFGQGRLRTLRLVFVDLSENDAPPSFPEDIYTDLEKLRLDMVVAVKVIKNRLSMAYAHVLPPTLKSKGSERNIQQEFIRDIGGFSFDFHDFILDLERQLVPTESQEVHGKPKALLVGVYQISAGDAQDSINELKELARTAGVRVADVIVQRRKPDPRTLLGKGKLEEIVLHCLRVGADMLIFDTELRPSQWRIITNSTELKVLDRSMLILDIFAQHARSADGRLQVELAQLRYNLPRLVEKDAGLSRLTGGIGGRGPGETKLEISRRRIRDRIGFLEKRIEKLSKQRQLRRRPRQEQGIPVVAVLGYTNVGKSTLFNALTASSVVAENKLFATLDAAHRRLRFPHRDNSFLDRNDSVILTDTVGFIRELPKELTNAFRAT
;
A
#
# COMPACT_ATOMS: atom_id res chain seq x y z
N MET A 1 -0.42 18.86 -5.91
CA MET A 1 -0.23 18.84 -7.36
C MET A 1 -0.58 20.21 -7.90
N LYS A 2 0.30 20.83 -8.71
CA LYS A 2 -0.09 21.95 -9.56
C LYS A 2 -1.00 21.31 -10.61
N THR A 3 -2.28 21.64 -10.62
CA THR A 3 -3.19 21.05 -11.61
C THR A 3 -2.71 21.48 -12.99
N MET A 4 -2.37 20.50 -13.81
CA MET A 4 -1.84 20.76 -15.14
C MET A 4 -3.02 20.90 -16.09
N VAL A 5 -3.12 22.07 -16.71
CA VAL A 5 -3.92 22.25 -17.92
C VAL A 5 -3.20 21.48 -19.02
N PHE A 6 -3.87 20.46 -19.56
CA PHE A 6 -3.36 19.52 -20.54
C PHE A 6 -4.19 19.60 -21.82
N GLY A 7 -3.55 19.42 -22.98
CA GLY A 7 -4.21 19.43 -24.29
C GLY A 7 -3.94 20.70 -25.09
N ASN A 8 -4.87 21.06 -25.98
CA ASN A 8 -4.67 22.15 -26.94
C ASN A 8 -4.84 23.53 -26.28
N THR A 9 -3.73 24.09 -25.80
CA THR A 9 -3.67 25.45 -25.22
C THR A 9 -3.26 26.52 -26.23
N GLN A 10 -2.92 26.15 -27.47
CA GLN A 10 -2.48 27.10 -28.49
C GLN A 10 -3.63 28.07 -28.84
N GLY A 11 -3.31 29.38 -28.85
CA GLY A 11 -4.27 30.44 -29.16
C GLY A 11 -5.22 30.84 -28.02
N LEU A 12 -5.03 30.32 -26.80
CA LEU A 12 -5.81 30.76 -25.64
C LEU A 12 -5.18 31.99 -24.97
N ALA A 13 -6.00 32.99 -24.66
CA ALA A 13 -5.58 34.14 -23.87
C ALA A 13 -5.13 33.71 -22.46
N GLN A 14 -4.13 34.39 -21.90
CA GLN A 14 -3.59 34.06 -20.58
C GLN A 14 -4.64 34.24 -19.45
N SER A 15 -5.61 35.13 -19.63
CA SER A 15 -6.78 35.28 -18.77
C SER A 15 -7.61 34.00 -18.68
N ASN A 16 -7.83 33.33 -19.83
CA ASN A 16 -8.62 32.10 -19.92
C ASN A 16 -7.90 30.94 -19.20
N ILE A 17 -6.58 30.83 -19.38
CA ILE A 17 -5.77 29.83 -18.69
C ILE A 17 -5.85 30.03 -17.16
N ARG A 18 -5.74 31.28 -16.68
CA ARG A 18 -5.87 31.59 -15.24
C ARG A 18 -7.25 31.24 -14.69
N THR A 19 -8.31 31.42 -15.46
CA THR A 19 -9.68 31.04 -15.04
C THR A 19 -9.83 29.52 -14.94
N LEU A 20 -9.29 28.77 -15.89
CA LEU A 20 -9.23 27.31 -15.79
C LEU A 20 -8.38 26.86 -14.59
N GLU A 21 -7.23 27.47 -14.34
CA GLU A 21 -6.44 27.19 -13.15
C GLU A 21 -7.20 27.47 -11.84
N LYS A 22 -8.15 28.41 -11.81
CA LYS A 22 -9.02 28.61 -10.63
C LYS A 22 -9.99 27.45 -10.44
N LEU A 23 -10.58 26.91 -11.51
CA LEU A 23 -11.43 25.72 -11.45
C LEU A 23 -10.70 24.55 -10.79
N SER A 24 -9.41 24.40 -11.06
CA SER A 24 -8.62 23.29 -10.48
C SER A 24 -8.52 23.27 -8.96
N ARG A 25 -8.72 24.43 -8.31
CA ARG A 25 -8.65 24.58 -6.86
C ARG A 25 -9.96 24.20 -6.18
N ARG A 26 -11.03 24.00 -6.95
CA ARG A 26 -12.31 23.52 -6.42
C ARG A 26 -12.18 22.07 -5.97
N LYS A 27 -12.99 21.72 -4.97
CA LYS A 27 -13.11 20.36 -4.46
C LYS A 27 -14.56 19.94 -4.58
N ILE A 28 -14.80 18.81 -5.22
CA ILE A 28 -16.13 18.22 -5.34
C ILE A 28 -16.34 17.31 -4.12
N PRO A 29 -17.53 17.31 -3.48
CA PRO A 29 -17.81 16.37 -2.41
C PRO A 29 -17.64 14.92 -2.89
N LYS A 30 -17.18 14.04 -2.00
CA LYS A 30 -16.89 12.63 -2.35
C LYS A 30 -18.12 11.86 -2.83
N ARG A 31 -19.29 12.25 -2.31
CA ARG A 31 -20.58 11.65 -2.63
C ARG A 31 -21.13 12.12 -3.96
N ASP A 32 -20.76 13.30 -4.43
CA ASP A 32 -21.31 13.85 -5.67
C ASP A 32 -20.47 13.40 -6.86
N ILE A 33 -21.13 13.05 -7.97
CA ILE A 33 -20.45 12.86 -9.27
C ILE A 33 -19.84 14.19 -9.72
N VAL A 34 -20.67 15.23 -9.71
CA VAL A 34 -20.32 16.63 -10.00
C VAL A 34 -21.32 17.53 -9.28
N THR A 35 -20.90 18.69 -8.79
CA THR A 35 -21.85 19.67 -8.20
C THR A 35 -22.48 20.53 -9.30
N LEU A 36 -23.72 20.99 -9.08
CA LEU A 36 -24.42 21.90 -9.99
C LEU A 36 -23.60 23.17 -10.30
N GLU A 37 -23.00 23.76 -9.27
CA GLU A 37 -22.16 24.95 -9.40
C GLU A 37 -20.94 24.70 -10.29
N PHE A 38 -20.22 23.60 -10.03
CA PHE A 38 -19.01 23.27 -10.79
C PHE A 38 -19.33 22.93 -12.24
N ALA A 39 -20.39 22.17 -12.46
CA ALA A 39 -20.85 21.78 -13.79
C ALA A 39 -21.28 23.02 -14.61
N ARG A 40 -21.97 23.99 -14.00
CA ARG A 40 -22.33 25.27 -14.64
C ARG A 40 -21.10 26.10 -15.00
N GLU A 41 -20.13 26.19 -14.08
CA GLU A 41 -18.88 26.92 -14.32
C GLU A 41 -18.07 26.29 -15.46
N LEU A 42 -17.97 24.95 -15.48
CA LEU A 42 -17.28 24.19 -16.53
C LEU A 42 -17.93 24.40 -17.91
N CYS A 43 -19.27 24.34 -18.01
CA CYS A 43 -19.99 24.61 -19.26
C CYS A 43 -19.79 26.04 -19.75
N SER A 44 -19.80 27.02 -18.85
CA SER A 44 -19.55 28.42 -19.19
C SER A 44 -18.15 28.62 -19.78
N GLN A 45 -17.13 28.01 -19.16
CA GLN A 45 -15.76 28.06 -19.69
C GLN A 45 -15.63 27.37 -21.05
N ALA A 46 -16.20 26.18 -21.22
CA ALA A 46 -16.16 25.46 -22.50
C ALA A 46 -16.79 26.26 -23.65
N ARG A 47 -17.94 26.90 -23.40
CA ARG A 47 -18.61 27.78 -24.37
C ARG A 47 -17.80 29.03 -24.70
N THR A 48 -17.21 29.66 -23.68
CA THR A 48 -16.39 30.87 -23.85
C THR A 48 -15.14 30.57 -24.69
N LEU A 49 -14.56 29.37 -24.52
CA LEU A 49 -13.38 28.93 -25.26
C LEU A 49 -13.71 28.35 -26.64
N GLY A 50 -14.96 27.98 -26.89
CA GLY A 50 -15.38 27.28 -28.11
C GLY A 50 -14.65 25.94 -28.31
N ARG A 51 -14.24 25.29 -27.21
CA ARG A 51 -13.45 24.03 -27.19
C ARG A 51 -13.99 23.09 -26.12
N GLN A 52 -13.90 21.79 -26.35
CA GLN A 52 -14.23 20.82 -25.31
C GLN A 52 -13.32 21.01 -24.11
N VAL A 53 -13.91 21.06 -22.93
CA VAL A 53 -13.20 21.14 -21.66
C VAL A 53 -13.64 19.99 -20.78
N GLY A 54 -12.67 19.31 -20.18
CA GLY A 54 -12.93 18.26 -19.21
C GLY A 54 -11.99 18.33 -18.01
N VAL A 55 -12.28 17.53 -17.00
CA VAL A 55 -11.49 17.42 -15.78
C VAL A 55 -11.40 15.97 -15.33
N LEU A 56 -10.22 15.59 -14.85
CA LEU A 56 -10.02 14.32 -14.14
C LEU A 56 -10.07 14.57 -12.65
N ILE A 57 -10.95 13.86 -11.95
CA ILE A 57 -11.23 14.01 -10.53
C ILE A 57 -10.92 12.69 -9.81
N ASP A 58 -10.21 12.75 -8.69
CA ASP A 58 -9.96 11.59 -7.83
C ASP A 58 -11.14 11.29 -6.89
N ARG A 59 -11.14 10.11 -6.23
CA ARG A 59 -12.16 9.75 -5.22
C ARG A 59 -12.20 10.66 -3.99
N GLN A 60 -11.18 11.51 -3.78
CA GLN A 60 -11.19 12.51 -2.72
C GLN A 60 -11.83 13.83 -3.16
N GLY A 61 -12.27 13.92 -4.41
CA GLY A 61 -12.92 15.08 -5.01
C GLY A 61 -11.94 16.14 -5.51
N ARG A 62 -10.65 15.82 -5.62
CA ARG A 62 -9.62 16.75 -6.09
C ARG A 62 -9.51 16.68 -7.62
N ILE A 63 -9.38 17.83 -8.25
CA ILE A 63 -9.16 17.92 -9.69
C ILE A 63 -7.67 17.76 -9.99
N LEU A 64 -7.31 16.63 -10.61
CA LEU A 64 -5.93 16.29 -10.94
C LEU A 64 -5.46 16.95 -12.23
N HIS A 65 -6.32 16.97 -13.25
CA HIS A 65 -6.03 17.53 -14.57
C HIS A 65 -7.23 18.31 -15.10
N ILE A 66 -6.94 19.40 -15.80
CA ILE A 66 -7.91 20.08 -16.67
C ILE A 66 -7.51 19.76 -18.09
N LEU A 67 -8.47 19.32 -18.89
CA LEU A 67 -8.29 18.83 -20.24
C LEU A 67 -8.91 19.84 -21.20
N ILE A 68 -8.15 20.25 -22.21
CA ILE A 68 -8.62 21.12 -23.28
C ILE A 68 -8.50 20.36 -24.60
N GLY A 69 -9.65 20.10 -25.20
CA GLY A 69 -9.78 19.41 -26.47
C GLY A 69 -9.83 20.34 -27.68
N SER A 70 -10.14 19.75 -28.82
CA SER A 70 -10.70 20.46 -29.98
C SER A 70 -12.21 20.66 -29.79
N LYS A 71 -12.94 21.05 -30.84
CA LYS A 71 -14.41 21.07 -30.82
C LYS A 71 -15.02 19.66 -30.73
N GLU A 72 -14.29 18.66 -31.23
CA GLU A 72 -14.83 17.31 -31.45
C GLU A 72 -14.20 16.25 -30.53
N ARG A 73 -12.96 16.46 -30.08
CA ARG A 73 -12.21 15.46 -29.31
C ARG A 73 -11.59 16.06 -28.06
N LEU A 74 -11.59 15.27 -26.99
CA LEU A 74 -10.91 15.56 -25.74
C LEU A 74 -9.67 14.68 -25.60
N TYR A 75 -8.50 15.28 -25.45
CA TYR A 75 -7.25 14.54 -25.30
C TYR A 75 -6.98 14.24 -23.82
N LEU A 76 -6.93 12.95 -23.47
CA LEU A 76 -6.47 12.51 -22.14
C LEU A 76 -4.94 12.51 -22.09
N PRO A 77 -4.33 12.89 -20.96
CA PRO A 77 -2.90 12.75 -20.77
C PRO A 77 -2.50 11.28 -20.79
N ASP A 78 -1.23 10.99 -21.08
CA ASP A 78 -0.68 9.68 -20.77
C ASP A 78 -0.68 9.52 -19.26
N LEU A 79 -1.72 8.86 -18.77
CA LEU A 79 -1.90 8.55 -17.36
C LEU A 79 -1.01 7.37 -16.93
N GLY A 80 -0.09 6.91 -17.79
CA GLY A 80 0.76 5.74 -17.60
C GLY A 80 0.01 4.42 -17.86
N ARG A 81 0.74 3.37 -18.24
CA ARG A 81 0.22 1.99 -18.20
C ARG A 81 0.22 1.51 -16.75
N PHE A 82 -0.84 1.85 -16.02
CA PHE A 82 -1.03 1.34 -14.67
C PHE A 82 -1.59 -0.08 -14.68
N ARG A 83 -0.99 -0.90 -13.82
CA ARG A 83 -1.43 -2.23 -13.46
C ARG A 83 -2.70 -2.14 -12.65
N PHE A 84 -3.80 -2.52 -13.26
CA PHE A 84 -4.91 -3.04 -12.49
C PHE A 84 -4.57 -4.45 -12.05
N GLY A 85 -4.53 -4.67 -10.74
CA GLY A 85 -4.93 -5.99 -10.24
C GLY A 85 -6.31 -6.31 -10.83
N GLN A 86 -6.57 -7.57 -11.15
CA GLN A 86 -7.86 -7.99 -11.71
C GLN A 86 -9.00 -7.46 -10.81
N GLY A 87 -9.84 -6.57 -11.35
CA GLY A 87 -11.05 -6.08 -10.67
C GLY A 87 -11.02 -4.66 -10.08
N ARG A 88 -9.90 -3.91 -10.11
CA ARG A 88 -9.88 -2.52 -9.58
C ARG A 88 -10.10 -1.46 -10.66
N LEU A 89 -10.77 -0.36 -10.31
CA LEU A 89 -10.97 0.82 -11.15
C LEU A 89 -9.88 1.87 -10.89
N ARG A 90 -9.67 2.82 -11.80
CA ARG A 90 -8.55 3.78 -11.81
C ARG A 90 -8.58 4.80 -10.68
N THR A 91 -9.63 4.81 -9.88
CA THR A 91 -9.89 5.84 -8.85
C THR A 91 -10.06 7.24 -9.43
N LEU A 92 -10.29 7.32 -10.75
CA LEU A 92 -10.41 8.55 -11.53
C LEU A 92 -11.75 8.56 -12.24
N ARG A 93 -12.45 9.68 -12.14
CA ARG A 93 -13.61 9.98 -12.98
C ARG A 93 -13.30 11.14 -13.91
N LEU A 94 -13.78 11.03 -15.14
CA LEU A 94 -13.67 12.06 -16.17
C LEU A 94 -15.01 12.80 -16.25
N VAL A 95 -14.99 14.13 -16.09
CA VAL A 95 -16.16 14.97 -16.32
C VAL A 95 -15.83 15.93 -17.45
N PHE A 96 -16.63 15.97 -18.51
CA PHE A 96 -16.41 16.86 -19.64
C PHE A 96 -17.70 17.50 -20.14
N VAL A 97 -17.57 18.56 -20.94
CA VAL A 97 -18.70 19.28 -21.51
C VAL A 97 -18.99 18.78 -22.91
N ASP A 98 -20.23 18.37 -23.13
CA ASP A 98 -20.77 18.16 -24.48
C ASP A 98 -21.17 19.51 -25.07
N LEU A 99 -20.48 19.90 -26.15
CA LEU A 99 -20.67 21.17 -26.85
C LEU A 99 -21.66 21.09 -28.02
N SER A 100 -22.31 19.95 -28.25
CA SER A 100 -23.33 19.84 -29.29
C SER A 100 -24.46 20.85 -29.07
N GLU A 101 -24.90 21.51 -30.14
CA GLU A 101 -25.91 22.58 -30.06
C GLU A 101 -27.36 22.06 -30.15
N ASN A 102 -27.54 20.76 -30.38
CA ASN A 102 -28.86 20.13 -30.44
C ASN A 102 -29.48 19.95 -29.04
N ASP A 103 -30.80 19.82 -28.96
CA ASP A 103 -31.51 19.50 -27.71
C ASP A 103 -31.41 18.02 -27.30
N ALA A 104 -30.56 17.24 -27.97
CA ALA A 104 -30.35 15.84 -27.65
C ALA A 104 -29.63 15.68 -26.30
N PRO A 105 -29.84 14.55 -25.58
CA PRO A 105 -29.10 14.22 -24.37
C PRO A 105 -27.58 14.31 -24.55
N PRO A 106 -26.80 14.57 -23.47
CA PRO A 106 -25.36 14.52 -23.52
C PRO A 106 -24.88 13.17 -24.04
N SER A 107 -23.97 13.21 -25.01
CA SER A 107 -23.45 12.03 -25.70
C SER A 107 -21.97 11.82 -25.41
N PHE A 108 -21.52 10.56 -25.55
CA PHE A 108 -20.12 10.20 -25.40
C PHE A 108 -19.53 9.88 -26.78
N PRO A 109 -18.43 10.53 -27.16
CA PRO A 109 -17.63 10.12 -28.30
C PRO A 109 -17.08 8.68 -28.16
N GLU A 110 -16.82 8.03 -29.28
CA GLU A 110 -16.36 6.63 -29.33
C GLU A 110 -15.00 6.36 -28.67
N ASP A 111 -14.09 7.33 -28.78
CA ASP A 111 -12.80 7.33 -28.10
C ASP A 111 -12.96 7.37 -26.58
N ILE A 112 -13.94 8.11 -26.07
CA ILE A 112 -14.21 8.22 -24.63
C ILE A 112 -14.72 6.90 -24.03
N TYR A 113 -15.56 6.14 -24.74
CA TYR A 113 -15.93 4.79 -24.30
C TYR A 113 -14.74 3.84 -24.30
N THR A 114 -13.91 3.92 -25.35
CA THR A 114 -12.67 3.15 -25.46
C THR A 114 -11.74 3.46 -24.29
N ASP A 115 -11.64 4.73 -23.90
CA ASP A 115 -10.84 5.19 -22.78
C ASP A 115 -11.43 4.73 -21.44
N LEU A 116 -12.75 4.77 -21.24
CA LEU A 116 -13.41 4.22 -20.05
C LEU A 116 -13.04 2.76 -19.84
N GLU A 117 -13.12 1.92 -20.88
CA GLU A 117 -12.80 0.49 -20.79
C GLU A 117 -11.29 0.22 -20.65
N LYS A 118 -10.46 0.82 -21.51
CA LYS A 118 -9.01 0.54 -21.53
C LYS A 118 -8.29 1.13 -20.34
N LEU A 119 -8.70 2.32 -19.90
CA LEU A 119 -8.14 2.99 -18.72
C LEU A 119 -8.85 2.56 -17.44
N ARG A 120 -9.96 1.81 -17.51
CA ARG A 120 -10.80 1.41 -16.37
C ARG A 120 -11.14 2.58 -15.44
N LEU A 121 -11.58 3.70 -16.01
CA LEU A 121 -12.01 4.85 -15.22
C LEU A 121 -13.16 4.44 -14.29
N ASP A 122 -13.25 5.08 -13.12
CA ASP A 122 -14.36 4.87 -12.19
C ASP A 122 -15.70 5.22 -12.87
N MET A 123 -15.71 6.32 -13.62
CA MET A 123 -16.87 6.82 -14.33
C MET A 123 -16.45 7.88 -15.36
N VAL A 124 -17.20 7.99 -16.45
CA VAL A 124 -17.14 9.11 -17.38
C VAL A 124 -18.47 9.86 -17.34
N VAL A 125 -18.42 11.19 -17.42
CA VAL A 125 -19.58 12.07 -17.26
C VAL A 125 -19.55 13.16 -18.31
N ALA A 126 -20.63 13.28 -19.07
CA ALA A 126 -20.86 14.37 -20.02
C ALA A 126 -21.90 15.33 -19.44
N VAL A 127 -21.59 16.62 -19.41
CA VAL A 127 -22.52 17.67 -18.94
C VAL A 127 -22.91 18.56 -20.10
N LYS A 128 -24.20 18.93 -20.17
CA LYS A 128 -24.75 19.79 -21.21
C LYS A 128 -25.83 20.71 -20.65
N VAL A 129 -26.03 21.88 -21.25
CA VAL A 129 -27.19 22.73 -20.97
C VAL A 129 -28.24 22.50 -22.06
N ILE A 130 -29.40 21.97 -21.68
CA ILE A 130 -30.55 21.70 -22.58
C ILE A 130 -31.73 22.55 -22.09
N LYS A 131 -32.33 23.37 -22.97
CA LYS A 131 -33.47 24.25 -22.62
C LYS A 131 -33.28 25.03 -21.31
N ASN A 132 -32.08 25.62 -21.14
CA ASN A 132 -31.66 26.38 -19.96
C ASN A 132 -31.56 25.59 -18.63
N ARG A 133 -31.57 24.25 -18.68
CA ARG A 133 -31.33 23.36 -17.54
C ARG A 133 -30.03 22.59 -17.74
N LEU A 134 -29.34 22.29 -16.63
CA LEU A 134 -28.09 21.55 -16.67
C LEU A 134 -28.38 20.06 -16.53
N SER A 135 -28.10 19.31 -17.58
CA SER A 135 -28.30 17.87 -17.67
C SER A 135 -26.94 17.16 -17.71
N MET A 136 -26.91 15.88 -17.33
CA MET A 136 -25.72 15.05 -17.43
C MET A 136 -26.05 13.65 -17.93
N ALA A 137 -25.11 13.04 -18.62
CA ALA A 137 -25.08 11.59 -18.80
C ALA A 137 -23.82 11.07 -18.09
N TYR A 138 -23.90 9.89 -17.50
CA TYR A 138 -22.72 9.21 -16.98
C TYR A 138 -22.66 7.78 -17.49
N ALA A 139 -21.44 7.26 -17.61
CA ALA A 139 -21.16 5.91 -18.06
C ALA A 139 -20.12 5.24 -17.14
N HIS A 140 -20.30 3.96 -16.85
CA HIS A 140 -19.38 3.15 -16.07
C HIS A 140 -19.27 1.73 -16.64
N VAL A 141 -18.19 1.04 -16.30
CA VAL A 141 -17.99 -0.35 -16.72
C VAL A 141 -18.99 -1.26 -16.00
N LEU A 142 -19.55 -2.23 -16.71
CA LEU A 142 -20.45 -3.24 -16.18
C LEU A 142 -19.68 -4.48 -15.68
N PRO A 143 -20.07 -5.04 -14.53
CA PRO A 143 -19.66 -6.36 -14.08
C PRO A 143 -19.89 -7.45 -15.14
N PRO A 144 -19.01 -8.46 -15.26
CA PRO A 144 -19.19 -9.57 -16.19
C PRO A 144 -20.51 -10.32 -15.99
N THR A 145 -21.02 -10.36 -14.76
CA THR A 145 -22.27 -11.02 -14.35
C THR A 145 -23.53 -10.34 -14.89
N LEU A 146 -23.46 -9.03 -15.17
CA LEU A 146 -24.59 -8.22 -15.65
C LEU A 146 -24.54 -8.00 -17.16
N LYS A 147 -23.66 -8.70 -17.89
CA LYS A 147 -23.66 -8.64 -19.35
C LYS A 147 -24.94 -9.24 -19.90
N SER A 148 -25.78 -8.41 -20.50
CA SER A 148 -26.88 -8.88 -21.34
C SER A 148 -26.29 -9.57 -22.58
N LYS A 149 -26.73 -10.80 -22.88
CA LYS A 149 -26.34 -11.54 -24.09
C LYS A 149 -26.76 -10.71 -25.31
N GLY A 150 -25.80 -10.03 -25.96
CA GLY A 150 -26.03 -9.23 -27.16
C GLY A 150 -25.50 -7.78 -27.11
N SER A 151 -25.04 -7.28 -25.96
CA SER A 151 -24.37 -5.97 -25.91
C SER A 151 -22.92 -6.11 -26.37
N GLU A 152 -22.50 -5.30 -27.35
CA GLU A 152 -21.12 -5.26 -27.85
C GLU A 152 -20.13 -4.69 -26.82
N ARG A 153 -20.61 -3.91 -25.84
CA ARG A 153 -19.78 -3.21 -24.84
C ARG A 153 -20.18 -3.53 -23.41
N ASN A 154 -19.19 -3.48 -22.52
CA ASN A 154 -19.37 -3.71 -21.09
C ASN A 154 -19.57 -2.39 -20.36
N ILE A 155 -20.49 -1.56 -20.84
CA ILE A 155 -20.69 -0.21 -20.34
C ILE A 155 -22.18 0.01 -20.12
N GLN A 156 -22.53 0.54 -18.96
CA GLN A 156 -23.87 1.06 -18.69
C GLN A 156 -23.82 2.58 -18.73
N GLN A 157 -24.81 3.18 -19.37
CA GLN A 157 -25.01 4.62 -19.44
C GLN A 157 -26.36 4.99 -18.86
N GLU A 158 -26.39 6.09 -18.12
CA GLU A 158 -27.61 6.70 -17.64
C GLU A 158 -27.66 8.19 -17.97
N PHE A 159 -28.88 8.70 -18.16
CA PHE A 159 -29.14 10.10 -18.47
C PHE A 159 -29.96 10.75 -17.36
N ILE A 160 -29.45 11.86 -16.85
CA ILE A 160 -30.07 12.68 -15.81
C ILE A 160 -30.47 14.02 -16.42
N ARG A 161 -31.78 14.28 -16.42
CA ARG A 161 -32.37 15.49 -17.01
C ARG A 161 -32.01 16.77 -16.26
N ASP A 162 -31.85 16.69 -14.94
CA ASP A 162 -31.56 17.84 -14.09
C ASP A 162 -30.61 17.45 -12.96
N ILE A 163 -29.42 18.06 -12.94
CA ILE A 163 -28.41 17.85 -11.90
C ILE A 163 -28.89 18.41 -10.55
N GLY A 164 -29.67 19.50 -10.54
CA GLY A 164 -30.05 20.19 -9.31
C GLY A 164 -30.95 19.38 -8.37
N GLY A 165 -31.71 18.43 -8.92
CA GLY A 165 -32.60 17.54 -8.17
C GLY A 165 -32.09 16.11 -8.02
N PHE A 166 -30.87 15.82 -8.45
CA PHE A 166 -30.32 14.47 -8.46
C PHE A 166 -29.54 14.19 -7.17
N SER A 167 -29.94 13.13 -6.45
CA SER A 167 -29.23 12.61 -5.28
C SER A 167 -28.59 11.28 -5.64
N PHE A 168 -27.28 11.18 -5.45
CA PHE A 168 -26.50 9.99 -5.75
C PHE A 168 -25.30 9.93 -4.82
N ASP A 169 -25.03 8.77 -4.21
CA ASP A 169 -23.80 8.55 -3.44
C ASP A 169 -22.76 7.83 -4.31
N PHE A 170 -21.93 8.63 -4.99
CA PHE A 170 -20.84 8.15 -5.82
C PHE A 170 -19.84 7.29 -5.05
N HIS A 171 -19.61 7.58 -3.77
CA HIS A 171 -18.64 6.83 -2.99
C HIS A 171 -19.12 5.40 -2.78
N ASP A 172 -20.36 5.25 -2.32
CA ASP A 172 -20.96 3.93 -2.06
C ASP A 172 -21.18 3.17 -3.36
N PHE A 173 -21.63 3.85 -4.43
CA PHE A 173 -21.79 3.26 -5.75
C PHE A 173 -20.50 2.65 -6.29
N ILE A 174 -19.38 3.41 -6.29
CA ILE A 174 -18.11 2.89 -6.82
C ILE A 174 -17.56 1.76 -5.96
N LEU A 175 -17.72 1.83 -4.63
CA LEU A 175 -17.32 0.74 -3.75
C LEU A 175 -18.09 -0.54 -4.05
N ASP A 176 -19.39 -0.44 -4.33
CA ASP A 176 -20.21 -1.59 -4.70
C ASP A 176 -19.87 -2.10 -6.10
N LEU A 177 -19.71 -1.20 -7.07
CA LEU A 177 -19.30 -1.54 -8.43
C LEU A 177 -17.95 -2.28 -8.46
N GLU A 178 -16.96 -1.84 -7.68
CA GLU A 178 -15.69 -2.56 -7.55
C GLU A 178 -15.86 -3.95 -6.95
N ARG A 179 -16.76 -4.14 -5.97
CA ARG A 179 -17.04 -5.48 -5.43
C ARG A 179 -17.64 -6.39 -6.50
N GLN A 180 -18.52 -5.86 -7.35
CA GLN A 180 -19.19 -6.62 -8.40
C GLN A 180 -18.29 -6.90 -9.62
N LEU A 181 -17.34 -6.00 -9.93
CA LEU A 181 -16.37 -6.18 -11.02
C LEU A 181 -15.33 -7.29 -10.73
N VAL A 182 -15.26 -7.77 -9.48
CA VAL A 182 -14.51 -8.96 -9.11
C VAL A 182 -15.37 -10.19 -9.46
N PRO A 183 -14.93 -11.10 -10.35
CA PRO A 183 -15.73 -12.24 -10.80
C PRO A 183 -16.21 -13.12 -9.62
N THR A 184 -17.46 -13.58 -9.66
CA THR A 184 -18.09 -14.42 -8.62
C THR A 184 -17.41 -15.78 -8.43
N GLU A 185 -16.71 -16.32 -9.43
CA GLU A 185 -15.83 -17.50 -9.24
C GLU A 185 -14.58 -17.22 -8.38
N SER A 186 -14.40 -15.96 -7.94
CA SER A 186 -13.33 -15.54 -7.02
C SER A 186 -13.84 -15.28 -5.59
N GLN A 187 -15.11 -15.58 -5.29
CA GLN A 187 -15.66 -15.40 -3.95
C GLN A 187 -15.34 -16.57 -2.99
N GLU A 188 -14.86 -17.69 -3.51
CA GLU A 188 -14.11 -18.65 -2.71
C GLU A 188 -12.61 -18.35 -2.87
N VAL A 189 -11.98 -17.93 -1.76
CA VAL A 189 -10.58 -17.50 -1.66
C VAL A 189 -10.35 -16.03 -2.09
N HIS A 190 -10.38 -15.11 -1.11
CA HIS A 190 -9.40 -14.01 -1.13
C HIS A 190 -8.02 -14.64 -1.30
N GLY A 191 -7.53 -14.71 -2.54
CA GLY A 191 -6.20 -15.20 -2.83
C GLY A 191 -5.21 -14.38 -2.02
N LYS A 192 -4.36 -15.06 -1.23
CA LYS A 192 -3.19 -14.45 -0.59
C LYS A 192 -2.53 -13.46 -1.57
N PRO A 193 -2.23 -12.21 -1.17
CA PRO A 193 -1.62 -11.20 -2.05
C PRO A 193 -0.44 -11.80 -2.81
N LYS A 194 -0.32 -11.50 -4.12
CA LYS A 194 0.71 -12.10 -4.96
C LYS A 194 1.96 -11.22 -4.98
N ALA A 195 3.12 -11.82 -4.71
CA ALA A 195 4.40 -11.14 -4.75
C ALA A 195 5.32 -11.72 -5.81
N LEU A 196 6.08 -10.84 -6.47
CA LEU A 196 7.31 -11.25 -7.13
C LEU A 196 8.48 -11.08 -6.15
N LEU A 197 9.27 -12.13 -5.97
CA LEU A 197 10.48 -12.06 -5.16
C LEU A 197 11.66 -11.64 -6.02
N VAL A 198 12.53 -10.80 -5.46
CA VAL A 198 13.71 -10.28 -6.15
C VAL A 198 14.95 -10.46 -5.28
N GLY A 199 15.92 -11.21 -5.76
CA GLY A 199 17.22 -11.41 -5.10
C GLY A 199 18.37 -10.87 -5.94
N VAL A 200 19.29 -10.14 -5.32
CA VAL A 200 20.54 -9.69 -5.95
C VAL A 200 21.71 -10.11 -5.07
N TYR A 201 22.59 -10.95 -5.61
CA TYR A 201 23.57 -11.68 -4.83
C TYR A 201 25.00 -11.49 -5.37
N GLN A 202 25.95 -11.41 -4.45
CA GLN A 202 27.39 -11.53 -4.70
C GLN A 202 27.99 -12.78 -4.02
N ILE A 203 27.16 -13.80 -3.79
CA ILE A 203 27.53 -15.04 -3.08
C ILE A 203 27.45 -16.25 -4.03
N SER A 204 27.77 -17.44 -3.50
CA SER A 204 27.69 -18.69 -4.25
C SER A 204 26.26 -18.96 -4.75
N ALA A 205 26.12 -19.80 -5.77
CA ALA A 205 24.80 -20.16 -6.30
C ALA A 205 23.94 -20.88 -5.24
N GLY A 206 24.56 -21.75 -4.43
CA GLY A 206 23.90 -22.47 -3.35
C GLY A 206 23.37 -21.52 -2.29
N ASP A 207 24.20 -20.60 -1.80
CA ASP A 207 23.78 -19.66 -0.74
C ASP A 207 22.66 -18.72 -1.22
N ALA A 208 22.72 -18.28 -2.48
CA ALA A 208 21.67 -17.47 -3.10
C ALA A 208 20.35 -18.24 -3.19
N GLN A 209 20.40 -19.53 -3.56
CA GLN A 209 19.22 -20.38 -3.64
C GLN A 209 18.59 -20.60 -2.27
N ASP A 210 19.42 -20.84 -1.24
CA ASP A 210 18.96 -20.97 0.14
C ASP A 210 18.28 -19.69 0.64
N SER A 211 18.88 -18.53 0.35
CA SER A 211 18.31 -17.23 0.76
C SER A 211 16.94 -16.99 0.12
N ILE A 212 16.79 -17.30 -1.17
CA ILE A 212 15.51 -17.24 -1.87
C ILE A 212 14.50 -18.23 -1.31
N ASN A 213 14.91 -19.45 -0.97
CA ASN A 213 14.02 -20.45 -0.39
C ASN A 213 13.51 -20.00 0.98
N GLU A 214 14.39 -19.42 1.81
CA GLU A 214 14.01 -18.80 3.08
C GLU A 214 13.05 -17.61 2.87
N LEU A 215 13.29 -16.77 1.86
CA LEU A 215 12.39 -15.66 1.51
C LEU A 215 11.01 -16.16 1.05
N LYS A 216 10.93 -17.27 0.32
CA LYS A 216 9.65 -17.91 -0.05
C LYS A 216 8.88 -18.35 1.20
N GLU A 217 9.56 -18.96 2.17
CA GLU A 217 8.94 -19.37 3.42
C GLU A 217 8.52 -18.18 4.29
N LEU A 218 9.29 -17.07 4.28
CA LEU A 218 8.87 -15.80 4.88
C LEU A 218 7.60 -15.26 4.24
N ALA A 219 7.56 -15.18 2.90
CA ALA A 219 6.37 -14.71 2.18
C ALA A 219 5.16 -15.59 2.49
N ARG A 220 5.33 -16.92 2.48
CA ARG A 220 4.27 -17.87 2.82
C ARG A 220 3.75 -17.67 4.25
N THR A 221 4.67 -17.47 5.20
CA THR A 221 4.35 -17.20 6.62
C THR A 221 3.59 -15.90 6.78
N ALA A 222 3.97 -14.84 6.06
CA ALA A 222 3.28 -13.55 6.05
C ALA A 222 1.90 -13.58 5.36
N GLY A 223 1.50 -14.72 4.79
CA GLY A 223 0.24 -14.86 4.06
C GLY A 223 0.31 -14.35 2.62
N VAL A 224 1.49 -14.30 2.01
CA VAL A 224 1.73 -13.83 0.64
C VAL A 224 1.99 -15.03 -0.28
N ARG A 225 1.36 -15.05 -1.46
CA ARG A 225 1.60 -16.06 -2.50
C ARG A 225 2.74 -15.60 -3.40
N VAL A 226 3.75 -16.45 -3.60
CA VAL A 226 4.83 -16.16 -4.55
C VAL A 226 4.33 -16.42 -5.97
N ALA A 227 4.30 -15.38 -6.80
CA ALA A 227 3.93 -15.48 -8.21
C ALA A 227 5.10 -15.99 -9.05
N ASP A 228 6.28 -15.40 -8.86
CA ASP A 228 7.52 -15.80 -9.53
C ASP A 228 8.74 -15.20 -8.78
N VAL A 229 9.95 -15.60 -9.15
CA VAL A 229 11.21 -15.17 -8.52
C VAL A 229 12.22 -14.73 -9.57
N ILE A 230 12.81 -13.56 -9.37
CA ILE A 230 13.90 -13.04 -10.21
C ILE A 230 15.17 -12.97 -9.39
N VAL A 231 16.21 -13.64 -9.86
CA VAL A 231 17.54 -13.64 -9.23
C VAL A 231 18.57 -13.02 -10.17
N GLN A 232 19.38 -12.10 -9.65
CA GLN A 232 20.56 -11.60 -10.34
C GLN A 232 21.83 -11.87 -9.53
N ARG A 233 22.85 -12.44 -10.20
CA ARG A 233 24.17 -12.66 -9.61
C ARG A 233 25.14 -11.60 -10.14
N ARG A 234 25.12 -10.42 -9.51
CA ARG A 234 25.96 -9.27 -9.89
C ARG A 234 26.14 -8.34 -8.71
N LYS A 235 27.06 -7.39 -8.84
CA LYS A 235 27.17 -6.27 -7.89
C LYS A 235 25.88 -5.44 -7.86
N PRO A 236 25.27 -5.23 -6.68
CA PRO A 236 24.14 -4.34 -6.49
C PRO A 236 24.37 -2.94 -7.07
N ASP A 237 23.40 -2.44 -7.83
CA ASP A 237 23.42 -1.04 -8.24
C ASP A 237 23.16 -0.13 -7.03
N PRO A 238 24.02 0.88 -6.76
CA PRO A 238 23.88 1.70 -5.57
C PRO A 238 22.59 2.53 -5.55
N ARG A 239 21.99 2.84 -6.72
CA ARG A 239 20.77 3.67 -6.82
C ARG A 239 19.48 2.87 -6.81
N THR A 240 19.45 1.70 -7.44
CA THR A 240 18.21 0.94 -7.73
C THR A 240 18.30 -0.53 -7.33
N LEU A 241 19.42 -1.00 -6.79
CA LEU A 241 19.75 -2.40 -6.51
C LEU A 241 19.93 -3.26 -7.80
N LEU A 242 19.05 -3.11 -8.79
CA LEU A 242 19.00 -3.92 -10.02
C LEU A 242 19.58 -3.24 -11.27
N GLY A 243 19.60 -1.91 -11.29
CA GLY A 243 19.77 -1.09 -12.50
C GLY A 243 18.43 -0.68 -13.11
N LYS A 244 18.39 0.50 -13.76
CA LYS A 244 17.14 1.10 -14.29
C LYS A 244 16.41 0.20 -15.30
N GLY A 245 17.11 -0.30 -16.32
CA GLY A 245 16.49 -1.15 -17.35
C GLY A 245 15.91 -2.45 -16.79
N LYS A 246 16.60 -3.07 -15.81
CA LYS A 246 16.07 -4.28 -15.17
C LYS A 246 14.84 -3.99 -14.33
N LEU A 247 14.84 -2.87 -13.60
CA LEU A 247 13.68 -2.46 -12.81
C LEU A 247 12.43 -2.28 -13.70
N GLU A 248 12.58 -1.64 -14.86
CA GLU A 248 11.49 -1.51 -15.85
C GLU A 248 11.02 -2.89 -16.36
N GLU A 249 11.94 -3.80 -16.67
CA GLU A 249 11.62 -5.18 -17.07
C GLU A 249 10.82 -5.92 -15.98
N ILE A 250 11.23 -5.81 -14.72
CA ILE A 250 10.52 -6.40 -13.58
C ILE A 250 9.13 -5.78 -13.42
N VAL A 251 9.01 -4.46 -13.60
CA VAL A 251 7.74 -3.71 -13.59
C VAL A 251 6.90 -3.95 -14.85
N LEU A 252 7.40 -4.68 -15.85
CA LEU A 252 6.57 -5.27 -16.91
C LEU A 252 6.26 -6.74 -16.61
N HIS A 253 7.18 -7.48 -16.01
CA HIS A 253 6.99 -8.90 -15.68
C HIS A 253 5.91 -9.11 -14.63
N CYS A 254 5.97 -8.37 -13.53
CA CYS A 254 4.95 -8.48 -12.47
C CYS A 254 3.51 -8.21 -13.01
N LEU A 255 3.37 -7.60 -14.20
CA LEU A 255 2.16 -7.05 -14.85
C LEU A 255 1.48 -8.23 -15.52
N ARG A 256 2.32 -9.02 -16.20
CA ARG A 256 1.99 -10.28 -16.86
C ARG A 256 1.60 -11.36 -15.86
N VAL A 257 2.34 -11.49 -14.75
CA VAL A 257 2.06 -12.50 -13.72
C VAL A 257 1.01 -12.07 -12.69
N GLY A 258 0.52 -10.83 -12.78
CA GLY A 258 -0.49 -10.30 -11.86
C GLY A 258 -0.04 -10.24 -10.40
N ALA A 259 1.21 -9.81 -10.14
CA ALA A 259 1.71 -9.60 -8.79
C ALA A 259 1.36 -8.19 -8.29
N ASP A 260 0.88 -8.13 -7.05
CA ASP A 260 0.44 -6.92 -6.32
C ASP A 260 1.62 -6.20 -5.65
N MET A 261 2.73 -6.91 -5.42
CA MET A 261 3.87 -6.39 -4.69
C MET A 261 5.22 -6.95 -5.17
N LEU A 262 6.27 -6.20 -4.85
CA LEU A 262 7.67 -6.60 -4.98
C LEU A 262 8.25 -6.83 -3.58
N ILE A 263 8.90 -7.98 -3.39
CA ILE A 263 9.62 -8.30 -2.16
C ILE A 263 11.10 -8.51 -2.51
N PHE A 264 11.95 -7.65 -1.97
CA PHE A 264 13.40 -7.73 -2.13
C PHE A 264 14.03 -8.54 -0.99
N ASP A 265 14.92 -9.47 -1.32
CA ASP A 265 15.62 -10.26 -0.30
C ASP A 265 16.63 -9.42 0.50
N THR A 266 17.20 -8.38 -0.13
CA THR A 266 18.16 -7.49 0.53
C THR A 266 17.45 -6.26 1.09
N GLU A 267 17.87 -5.79 2.27
CA GLU A 267 17.37 -4.54 2.84
C GLU A 267 17.65 -3.36 1.90
N LEU A 268 16.60 -2.62 1.56
CA LEU A 268 16.68 -1.46 0.70
C LEU A 268 17.08 -0.23 1.50
N ARG A 269 18.12 0.49 1.03
CA ARG A 269 18.44 1.81 1.57
C ARG A 269 17.28 2.78 1.33
N PRO A 270 17.04 3.78 2.19
CA PRO A 270 15.93 4.72 2.00
C PRO A 270 15.92 5.42 0.63
N SER A 271 17.09 5.71 0.06
CA SER A 271 17.23 6.26 -1.29
C SER A 271 16.80 5.26 -2.37
N GLN A 272 17.21 4.00 -2.27
CA GLN A 272 16.82 2.93 -3.21
C GLN A 272 15.32 2.66 -3.12
N TRP A 273 14.78 2.50 -1.90
CA TRP A 273 13.35 2.30 -1.66
C TRP A 273 12.52 3.42 -2.27
N ARG A 274 12.94 4.68 -2.11
CA ARG A 274 12.26 5.85 -2.71
C ARG A 274 12.27 5.80 -4.23
N ILE A 275 13.41 5.50 -4.85
CA ILE A 275 13.53 5.44 -6.32
C ILE A 275 12.63 4.33 -6.87
N ILE A 276 12.68 3.15 -6.27
CA ILE A 276 11.87 1.99 -6.71
C ILE A 276 10.38 2.31 -6.52
N THR A 277 9.97 2.78 -5.33
CA THR A 277 8.56 3.14 -5.05
C THR A 277 8.04 4.27 -5.93
N ASN A 278 8.89 5.18 -6.41
CA ASN A 278 8.49 6.22 -7.35
C ASN A 278 8.43 5.72 -8.81
N SER A 279 9.05 4.59 -9.11
CA SER A 279 9.08 3.99 -10.45
C SER A 279 7.94 2.98 -10.69
N THR A 280 7.24 2.57 -9.64
CA THR A 280 6.16 1.59 -9.70
C THR A 280 5.09 1.88 -8.65
N GLU A 281 3.83 1.60 -8.98
CA GLU A 281 2.72 1.67 -8.03
C GLU A 281 2.54 0.40 -7.18
N LEU A 282 3.34 -0.63 -7.42
CA LEU A 282 3.34 -1.85 -6.60
C LEU A 282 3.77 -1.54 -5.17
N LYS A 283 3.22 -2.30 -4.21
CA LYS A 283 3.76 -2.27 -2.84
C LYS A 283 5.18 -2.82 -2.87
N VAL A 284 6.14 -2.05 -2.36
CA VAL A 284 7.56 -2.45 -2.27
C VAL A 284 7.90 -2.78 -0.84
N LEU A 285 8.26 -4.03 -0.59
CA LEU A 285 8.78 -4.52 0.68
C LEU A 285 10.20 -5.06 0.47
N ASP A 286 10.97 -5.06 1.55
CA ASP A 286 12.20 -5.85 1.63
C ASP A 286 12.08 -6.90 2.73
N ARG A 287 13.11 -7.73 2.85
CA ARG A 287 13.22 -8.79 3.84
C ARG A 287 13.02 -8.28 5.27
N SER A 288 13.62 -7.13 5.60
CA SER A 288 13.52 -6.55 6.94
C SER A 288 12.07 -6.17 7.29
N MET A 289 11.38 -5.51 6.38
CA MET A 289 9.97 -5.16 6.58
C MET A 289 9.04 -6.39 6.57
N LEU A 290 9.34 -7.40 5.75
CA LEU A 290 8.58 -8.65 5.72
C LEU A 290 8.68 -9.40 7.06
N ILE A 291 9.89 -9.48 7.64
CA ILE A 291 10.10 -10.09 8.96
C ILE A 291 9.36 -9.30 10.05
N LEU A 292 9.42 -7.97 10.01
CA LEU A 292 8.69 -7.10 10.94
C LEU A 292 7.17 -7.32 10.87
N ASP A 293 6.62 -7.46 9.66
CA ASP A 293 5.19 -7.75 9.45
C ASP A 293 4.80 -9.13 9.99
N ILE A 294 5.63 -10.15 9.80
CA ILE A 294 5.40 -11.49 10.38
C ILE A 294 5.41 -11.41 11.91
N PHE A 295 6.36 -10.70 12.50
CA PHE A 295 6.40 -10.51 13.94
C PHE A 295 5.19 -9.74 14.47
N ALA A 296 4.69 -8.75 13.75
CA ALA A 296 3.48 -8.03 14.15
C ALA A 296 2.26 -8.96 14.19
N GLN A 297 2.16 -9.92 13.26
CA GLN A 297 1.10 -10.92 13.23
C GLN A 297 1.20 -11.92 14.40
N HIS A 298 2.42 -12.24 14.86
CA HIS A 298 2.66 -13.24 15.91
C HIS A 298 2.81 -12.63 17.32
N ALA A 299 2.95 -11.30 17.45
CA ALA A 299 3.10 -10.61 18.72
C ALA A 299 1.79 -10.65 19.54
N ARG A 300 1.71 -11.59 20.49
CA ARG A 300 0.56 -11.74 21.39
C ARG A 300 0.73 -10.95 22.68
N SER A 301 1.94 -10.92 23.26
CA SER A 301 2.18 -10.18 24.48
C SER A 301 2.15 -8.66 24.25
N ALA A 302 1.78 -7.92 25.29
CA ALA A 302 1.80 -6.46 25.26
C ALA A 302 3.23 -5.93 25.02
N ASP A 303 4.25 -6.60 25.53
CA ASP A 303 5.65 -6.19 25.33
C ASP A 303 6.13 -6.48 23.90
N GLY A 304 5.86 -7.68 23.39
CA GLY A 304 6.18 -8.05 22.01
C GLY A 304 5.53 -7.11 21.00
N ARG A 305 4.27 -6.71 21.22
CA ARG A 305 3.58 -5.73 20.37
C ARG A 305 4.25 -4.36 20.39
N LEU A 306 4.63 -3.85 21.57
CA LEU A 306 5.32 -2.56 21.70
C LEU A 306 6.69 -2.57 21.03
N GLN A 307 7.43 -3.68 21.18
CA GLN A 307 8.75 -3.86 20.59
C GLN A 307 8.69 -3.91 19.06
N VAL A 308 7.73 -4.65 18.50
CA VAL A 308 7.53 -4.73 17.05
C VAL A 308 7.06 -3.38 16.49
N GLU A 309 6.13 -2.69 17.18
CA GLU A 309 5.70 -1.34 16.78
C GLU A 309 6.88 -0.36 16.77
N LEU A 310 7.72 -0.38 17.82
CA LEU A 310 8.93 0.45 17.89
C LEU A 310 9.88 0.16 16.72
N ALA A 311 10.11 -1.11 16.41
CA ALA A 311 10.99 -1.52 15.33
C ALA A 311 10.45 -1.09 13.96
N GLN A 312 9.15 -1.26 13.70
CA GLN A 312 8.48 -0.78 12.48
C GLN A 312 8.57 0.75 12.35
N LEU A 313 8.35 1.51 13.42
CA LEU A 313 8.46 2.97 13.38
C LEU A 313 9.89 3.43 13.11
N ARG A 314 10.89 2.83 13.74
CA ARG A 314 12.31 3.13 13.49
C ARG A 314 12.73 2.80 12.06
N TYR A 315 12.29 1.67 11.53
CA TYR A 315 12.56 1.26 10.15
C TYR A 315 11.90 2.19 9.13
N ASN A 316 10.66 2.62 9.40
CA ASN A 316 9.89 3.49 8.50
C ASN A 316 10.29 4.97 8.57
N LEU A 317 10.75 5.47 9.73
CA LEU A 317 11.11 6.89 9.93
C LEU A 317 12.06 7.46 8.85
N PRO A 318 13.19 6.82 8.51
CA PRO A 318 14.08 7.33 7.45
C PRO A 318 13.48 7.14 6.04
N ARG A 319 12.47 6.28 5.90
CA ARG A 319 11.78 5.93 4.64
C ARG A 319 10.48 6.72 4.43
N LEU A 320 10.13 7.64 5.34
CA LEU A 320 9.03 8.58 5.15
C LEU A 320 9.38 9.58 4.05
N VAL A 321 8.68 9.45 2.94
CA VAL A 321 8.82 10.30 1.76
C VAL A 321 7.56 11.16 1.60
N GLU A 322 7.74 12.44 1.26
CA GLU A 322 6.70 13.23 0.62
C GLU A 322 6.47 12.60 -0.76
N LYS A 323 5.40 11.82 -0.92
CA LYS A 323 4.93 11.45 -2.27
C LYS A 323 4.60 12.70 -3.11
N ASP A 324 4.57 13.88 -2.48
CA ASP A 324 4.25 15.18 -3.04
C ASP A 324 5.40 16.22 -2.88
N ALA A 325 6.63 15.89 -3.27
CA ALA A 325 7.74 16.86 -3.28
C ALA A 325 7.49 18.10 -4.17
N GLY A 326 6.45 18.07 -5.01
CA GLY A 326 5.95 19.20 -5.80
C GLY A 326 4.98 20.13 -5.04
N LEU A 327 4.42 19.73 -3.90
CA LEU A 327 3.57 20.59 -3.07
C LEU A 327 4.37 21.45 -2.09
N SER A 328 5.46 20.90 -1.53
CA SER A 328 6.30 21.61 -0.54
C SER A 328 7.00 22.84 -1.14
N ARG A 329 7.34 22.81 -2.44
CA ARG A 329 7.98 23.93 -3.16
C ARG A 329 7.01 25.04 -3.59
N LEU A 330 5.73 24.77 -3.76
CA LEU A 330 4.75 25.78 -4.21
C LEU A 330 4.17 26.62 -3.07
N THR A 331 4.27 26.16 -1.82
CA THR A 331 3.97 26.96 -0.62
C THR A 331 5.11 27.87 -0.18
N GLY A 332 6.29 27.80 -0.81
CA GLY A 332 7.48 28.60 -0.47
C GLY A 332 7.78 29.78 -1.40
N GLY A 333 6.93 30.06 -2.38
CA GLY A 333 7.14 31.15 -3.33
C GLY A 333 6.32 32.38 -2.97
N ILE A 334 6.99 33.37 -2.36
CA ILE A 334 6.55 34.75 -2.05
C ILE A 334 5.84 34.89 -0.68
N GLY A 335 6.61 35.32 0.33
CA GLY A 335 6.10 36.29 1.32
C GLY A 335 5.59 35.81 2.68
N GLY A 336 6.02 34.66 3.21
CA GLY A 336 5.67 34.24 4.58
C GLY A 336 6.88 34.00 5.47
N ARG A 337 7.44 35.06 6.09
CA ARG A 337 8.37 34.91 7.23
C ARG A 337 7.56 34.45 8.45
N GLY A 338 7.44 33.14 8.62
CA GLY A 338 6.89 32.51 9.83
C GLY A 338 7.37 31.05 9.91
N PRO A 339 7.63 30.51 11.11
CA PRO A 339 8.13 29.15 11.30
C PRO A 339 6.98 28.14 11.15
N GLY A 340 6.50 27.92 9.92
CA GLY A 340 5.51 26.90 9.61
C GLY A 340 6.20 25.56 9.36
N GLU A 341 6.22 24.66 10.35
CA GLU A 341 6.71 23.27 10.18
C GLU A 341 6.00 22.60 8.99
N THR A 342 6.76 21.95 8.10
CA THR A 342 6.17 21.22 6.96
C THR A 342 5.33 20.04 7.43
N LYS A 343 4.29 19.62 6.68
CA LYS A 343 3.44 18.46 7.06
C LYS A 343 4.24 17.17 7.28
N LEU A 344 5.34 16.99 6.53
CA LEU A 344 6.27 15.89 6.78
C LEU A 344 7.04 16.04 8.08
N GLU A 345 7.48 17.24 8.40
CA GLU A 345 8.21 17.51 9.63
C GLU A 345 7.34 17.27 10.84
N ILE A 346 6.08 17.71 10.80
CA ILE A 346 5.06 17.36 11.81
C ILE A 346 4.88 15.84 11.90
N SER A 347 4.79 15.14 10.77
CA SER A 347 4.64 13.67 10.76
C SER A 347 5.87 12.96 11.33
N ARG A 348 7.07 13.40 10.97
CA ARG A 348 8.34 12.90 11.51
C ARG A 348 8.44 13.18 13.01
N ARG A 349 8.04 14.36 13.45
CA ARG A 349 7.98 14.74 14.87
C ARG A 349 7.05 13.82 15.64
N ARG A 350 5.82 13.62 15.18
CA ARG A 350 4.86 12.67 15.79
C ARG A 350 5.41 11.25 15.89
N ILE A 351 6.11 10.78 14.85
CA ILE A 351 6.74 9.45 14.88
C ILE A 351 7.90 9.40 15.87
N ARG A 352 8.72 10.45 15.96
CA ARG A 352 9.77 10.55 16.99
C ARG A 352 9.20 10.60 18.41
N ASP A 353 8.14 11.37 18.62
CA ASP A 353 7.46 11.46 19.92
C ASP A 353 6.88 10.09 20.31
N ARG A 354 6.28 9.39 19.34
CA ARG A 354 5.77 8.02 19.53
C ARG A 354 6.90 7.04 19.85
N ILE A 355 8.03 7.12 19.14
CA ILE A 355 9.23 6.32 19.42
C ILE A 355 9.70 6.56 20.87
N GLY A 356 9.85 7.82 21.29
CA GLY A 356 10.29 8.15 22.65
C GLY A 356 9.29 7.68 23.73
N PHE A 357 7.99 7.74 23.44
CA PHE A 357 6.97 7.18 24.33
C PHE A 357 7.08 5.65 24.47
N LEU A 358 7.23 4.93 23.34
CA LEU A 358 7.37 3.47 23.33
C LEU A 358 8.66 3.02 24.03
N GLU A 359 9.77 3.72 23.82
CA GLU A 359 11.06 3.46 24.47
C GLU A 359 10.94 3.54 26.00
N LYS A 360 10.38 4.63 26.54
CA LYS A 360 10.14 4.78 27.99
C LYS A 360 9.25 3.68 28.55
N ARG A 361 8.24 3.27 27.78
CA ARG A 361 7.31 2.20 28.18
C ARG A 361 8.01 0.84 28.23
N ILE A 362 8.82 0.52 27.23
CA ILE A 362 9.64 -0.70 27.18
C ILE A 362 10.67 -0.71 28.32
N GLU A 363 11.32 0.43 28.60
CA GLU A 363 12.27 0.54 29.72
C GLU A 363 11.59 0.23 31.07
N LYS A 364 10.38 0.77 31.30
CA LYS A 364 9.59 0.48 32.51
C LYS A 364 9.25 -1.00 32.63
N LEU A 365 8.86 -1.66 31.53
CA LEU A 365 8.58 -3.10 31.50
C LEU A 365 9.85 -3.93 31.75
N SER A 366 10.99 -3.50 31.23
CA SER A 366 12.29 -4.14 31.48
C SER A 366 12.67 -4.10 32.97
N LYS A 367 12.50 -2.96 33.64
CA LYS A 367 12.71 -2.83 35.10
C LYS A 367 11.81 -3.77 35.90
N GLN A 368 10.53 -3.89 35.51
CA GLN A 368 9.60 -4.84 36.14
C GLN A 368 10.02 -6.30 35.95
N ARG A 369 10.59 -6.66 34.79
CA ARG A 369 11.13 -8.01 34.55
C ARG A 369 12.35 -8.31 35.42
N GLN A 370 13.28 -7.35 35.55
CA GLN A 370 14.45 -7.51 36.41
C GLN A 370 14.05 -7.77 37.87
N LEU A 371 13.07 -7.01 38.38
CA LEU A 371 12.51 -7.24 39.71
C LEU A 371 11.91 -8.65 39.87
N ARG A 372 11.24 -9.18 38.85
CA ARG A 372 10.73 -10.57 38.86
C ARG A 372 11.80 -11.64 38.72
N ARG A 373 12.93 -11.34 38.06
CA ARG A 373 14.07 -12.28 37.89
C ARG A 373 14.92 -12.36 39.17
N ARG A 374 15.02 -11.29 39.94
CA ARG A 374 15.89 -11.18 41.13
C ARG A 374 15.68 -12.30 42.17
N PRO A 375 14.43 -12.64 42.61
CA PRO A 375 14.22 -13.74 43.55
C PRO A 375 14.62 -15.11 42.98
N ARG A 376 14.54 -15.29 41.65
CA ARG A 376 14.91 -16.55 41.00
C ARG A 376 16.42 -16.74 40.90
N GLN A 377 17.15 -15.65 40.72
CA GLN A 377 18.61 -15.65 40.77
C GLN A 377 19.11 -15.91 42.19
N GLU A 378 18.45 -15.30 43.19
CA GLU A 378 18.77 -15.51 44.61
C GLU A 378 18.50 -16.96 45.07
N GLN A 379 17.51 -17.65 44.47
CA GLN A 379 17.21 -19.06 44.73
C GLN A 379 18.13 -20.06 43.99
N GLY A 380 19.05 -19.61 43.14
CA GLY A 380 20.01 -20.48 42.46
C GLY A 380 19.41 -21.51 41.49
N ILE A 381 18.16 -21.31 41.03
CA ILE A 381 17.48 -22.25 40.12
C ILE A 381 18.12 -22.15 38.72
N PRO A 382 18.59 -23.27 38.12
CA PRO A 382 19.21 -23.23 36.80
C PRO A 382 18.20 -22.90 35.71
N VAL A 383 18.64 -22.14 34.71
CA VAL A 383 17.83 -21.76 33.55
C VAL A 383 18.45 -22.35 32.30
N VAL A 384 17.67 -23.10 31.53
CA VAL A 384 18.08 -23.72 30.26
C VAL A 384 17.29 -23.10 29.12
N ALA A 385 17.99 -22.61 28.10
CA ALA A 385 17.39 -22.01 26.91
C ALA A 385 17.59 -22.93 25.70
N VAL A 386 16.53 -23.15 24.93
CA VAL A 386 16.58 -23.94 23.70
C VAL A 386 16.79 -23.01 22.50
N LEU A 387 17.94 -23.13 21.84
CA LEU A 387 18.34 -22.29 20.70
C LEU A 387 18.27 -23.07 19.39
N GLY A 388 18.16 -22.35 18.26
CA GLY A 388 18.15 -22.96 16.92
C GLY A 388 17.32 -22.19 15.91
N TYR A 389 17.49 -22.54 14.62
CA TYR A 389 16.75 -21.91 13.52
C TYR A 389 15.24 -22.06 13.68
N THR A 390 14.50 -21.12 13.10
CA THR A 390 13.05 -21.24 12.97
C THR A 390 12.68 -22.57 12.31
N ASN A 391 11.58 -23.18 12.77
CA ASN A 391 11.06 -24.44 12.23
C ASN A 391 11.95 -25.71 12.41
N VAL A 392 13.00 -25.67 13.24
CA VAL A 392 13.82 -26.87 13.56
C VAL A 392 13.20 -27.78 14.65
N GLY A 393 12.00 -27.43 15.16
CA GLY A 393 11.31 -28.22 16.20
C GLY A 393 11.54 -27.77 17.66
N LYS A 394 12.07 -26.56 17.90
CA LYS A 394 12.30 -26.03 19.27
C LYS A 394 11.04 -26.07 20.16
N SER A 395 9.94 -25.50 19.69
CA SER A 395 8.68 -25.47 20.45
C SER A 395 8.07 -26.87 20.61
N THR A 396 8.28 -27.76 19.65
CA THR A 396 7.88 -29.19 19.76
C THR A 396 8.65 -29.88 20.88
N LEU A 397 9.97 -29.72 20.93
CA LEU A 397 10.82 -30.24 22.02
C LEU A 397 10.42 -29.63 23.37
N PHE A 398 10.19 -28.32 23.42
CA PHE A 398 9.75 -27.63 24.62
C PHE A 398 8.44 -28.20 25.16
N ASN A 399 7.44 -28.39 24.30
CA ASN A 399 6.15 -28.97 24.67
C ASN A 399 6.29 -30.40 25.17
N ALA A 400 7.09 -31.23 24.49
CA ALA A 400 7.34 -32.60 24.88
C ALA A 400 7.98 -32.71 26.27
N LEU A 401 8.94 -31.83 26.58
CA LEU A 401 9.62 -31.81 27.88
C LEU A 401 8.74 -31.24 29.01
N THR A 402 7.88 -30.28 28.71
CA THR A 402 7.17 -29.50 29.74
C THR A 402 5.68 -29.83 29.86
N ALA A 403 5.17 -30.77 29.05
CA ALA A 403 3.74 -31.06 28.88
C ALA A 403 2.91 -29.78 28.65
N SER A 404 3.48 -28.80 27.94
CA SER A 404 2.85 -27.52 27.69
C SER A 404 2.25 -27.43 26.29
N SER A 405 1.35 -26.48 26.10
CA SER A 405 0.64 -26.24 24.85
C SER A 405 1.13 -24.96 24.16
N VAL A 406 2.45 -24.75 24.06
CA VAL A 406 3.01 -23.64 23.27
C VAL A 406 2.71 -23.90 21.79
N VAL A 407 2.38 -22.86 21.04
CA VAL A 407 2.03 -22.98 19.62
C VAL A 407 3.25 -23.51 18.85
N ALA A 408 3.10 -24.70 18.25
CA ALA A 408 4.06 -25.28 17.32
C ALA A 408 3.39 -25.40 15.96
N GLU A 409 3.67 -24.46 15.06
CA GLU A 409 3.17 -24.45 13.69
C GLU A 409 4.32 -24.51 12.69
N ASN A 410 4.08 -25.11 11.52
CA ASN A 410 5.01 -25.10 10.39
C ASN A 410 5.00 -23.72 9.69
N LYS A 411 5.43 -22.71 10.44
CA LYS A 411 5.52 -21.28 10.06
C LYS A 411 6.76 -20.67 10.71
N LEU A 412 7.38 -19.72 10.03
CA LEU A 412 8.50 -18.98 10.63
C LEU A 412 7.96 -18.11 11.77
N PHE A 413 8.73 -18.03 12.86
CA PHE A 413 8.40 -17.18 14.02
C PHE A 413 7.06 -17.46 14.71
N ALA A 414 6.60 -18.71 14.71
CA ALA A 414 5.43 -19.13 15.48
C ALA A 414 5.50 -18.72 16.98
N THR A 415 6.71 -18.65 17.52
CA THR A 415 6.98 -18.25 18.91
C THR A 415 7.84 -16.98 18.94
N LEU A 416 7.20 -15.85 19.24
CA LEU A 416 7.87 -14.54 19.43
C LEU A 416 8.19 -14.24 20.88
N ASP A 417 7.27 -14.58 21.78
CA ASP A 417 7.41 -14.32 23.21
C ASP A 417 8.10 -15.52 23.87
N ALA A 418 9.19 -15.28 24.61
CA ALA A 418 9.90 -16.34 25.31
C ALA A 418 8.97 -17.03 26.32
N ALA A 419 8.81 -18.35 26.21
CA ALA A 419 7.96 -19.13 27.11
C ALA A 419 8.82 -19.78 28.18
N HIS A 420 8.50 -19.55 29.46
CA HIS A 420 9.21 -20.17 30.58
C HIS A 420 8.33 -21.22 31.27
N ARG A 421 8.89 -22.40 31.53
CA ARG A 421 8.23 -23.48 32.30
C ARG A 421 9.22 -24.09 33.28
N ARG A 422 8.72 -24.40 34.49
CA ARG A 422 9.50 -25.09 35.51
C ARG A 422 9.35 -26.59 35.29
N LEU A 423 10.45 -27.26 35.00
CA LEU A 423 10.55 -28.71 34.89
C LEU A 423 11.07 -29.23 36.22
N ARG A 424 10.32 -30.16 36.84
CA ARG A 424 10.75 -30.85 38.07
C ARG A 424 11.27 -32.22 37.69
N PHE A 425 12.42 -32.59 38.24
CA PHE A 425 12.97 -33.92 38.02
C PHE A 425 12.43 -34.87 39.09
N PRO A 426 12.11 -36.13 38.76
CA PRO A 426 11.86 -37.14 39.78
C PRO A 426 13.15 -37.36 40.58
N HIS A 427 13.06 -37.39 41.91
CA HIS A 427 14.20 -37.71 42.77
C HIS A 427 14.78 -39.07 42.36
N ARG A 428 16.05 -39.07 41.96
CA ARG A 428 16.83 -40.29 41.78
C ARG A 428 18.13 -40.11 42.54
N ASP A 429 18.36 -41.03 43.47
CA ASP A 429 19.61 -41.18 44.19
C ASP A 429 20.77 -41.19 43.19
N ASN A 430 21.76 -40.31 43.40
CA ASN A 430 23.02 -40.19 42.65
C ASN A 430 22.96 -39.55 41.24
N SER A 431 22.49 -38.31 41.15
CA SER A 431 22.64 -37.47 39.95
C SER A 431 23.21 -36.10 40.31
N PHE A 432 24.04 -35.53 39.44
CA PHE A 432 24.71 -34.21 39.52
C PHE A 432 23.79 -33.00 39.85
N LEU A 433 22.47 -33.23 39.92
CA LEU A 433 21.40 -32.28 40.24
C LEU A 433 20.97 -32.27 41.73
N ASP A 434 21.74 -32.90 42.63
CA ASP A 434 21.43 -33.09 44.07
C ASP A 434 21.18 -31.82 44.91
N ARG A 435 21.26 -30.62 44.32
CA ARG A 435 20.95 -29.34 45.00
C ARG A 435 19.71 -28.63 44.49
N ASN A 436 19.12 -29.04 43.36
CA ASN A 436 18.01 -28.33 42.74
C ASN A 436 17.02 -29.30 42.07
N ASP A 437 15.87 -29.53 42.71
CA ASP A 437 14.79 -30.42 42.22
C ASP A 437 14.08 -29.91 40.95
N SER A 438 14.55 -28.80 40.37
CA SER A 438 13.90 -28.19 39.22
C SER A 438 14.79 -27.28 38.41
N VAL A 439 14.49 -27.19 37.12
CA VAL A 439 15.10 -26.29 36.15
C VAL A 439 14.02 -25.46 35.47
N ILE A 440 14.33 -24.23 35.07
CA ILE A 440 13.45 -23.43 34.23
C ILE A 440 13.87 -23.62 32.78
N LEU A 441 13.02 -24.26 31.99
CA LEU A 441 13.18 -24.35 30.54
C LEU A 441 12.58 -23.10 29.88
N THR A 442 13.30 -22.56 28.89
CA THR A 442 12.87 -21.40 28.11
C THR A 442 12.86 -21.71 26.61
N ASP A 443 11.71 -21.55 25.96
CA ASP A 443 11.62 -21.54 24.49
C ASP A 443 11.95 -20.13 23.98
N THR A 444 12.93 -20.02 23.08
CA THR A 444 13.39 -18.73 22.52
C THR A 444 12.90 -18.55 21.09
N VAL A 445 12.93 -17.29 20.62
CA VAL A 445 12.70 -16.98 19.21
C VAL A 445 13.72 -17.72 18.35
N GLY A 446 13.28 -18.26 17.21
CA GLY A 446 14.17 -18.96 16.29
C GLY A 446 15.09 -18.02 15.51
N PHE A 447 16.28 -18.51 15.18
CA PHE A 447 17.19 -17.81 14.30
C PHE A 447 16.68 -17.76 12.86
N ILE A 448 17.08 -16.70 12.16
CA ILE A 448 16.91 -16.50 10.71
C ILE A 448 18.19 -15.86 10.17
N ARG A 449 18.46 -16.00 8.87
CA ARG A 449 19.52 -15.22 8.24
C ARG A 449 19.13 -13.75 8.20
N GLU A 450 20.10 -12.88 8.51
CA GLU A 450 19.98 -11.41 8.41
C GLU A 450 18.77 -10.84 9.18
N LEU A 451 18.71 -11.09 10.49
CA LEU A 451 17.69 -10.49 11.36
C LEU A 451 17.85 -8.95 11.37
N PRO A 452 16.75 -8.17 11.22
CA PRO A 452 16.86 -6.71 11.15
C PRO A 452 17.45 -6.11 12.43
N LYS A 453 18.31 -5.09 12.26
CA LYS A 453 18.99 -4.43 13.40
C LYS A 453 18.02 -3.79 14.37
N GLU A 454 16.91 -3.28 13.86
CA GLU A 454 15.83 -2.67 14.64
C GLU A 454 15.21 -3.66 15.64
N LEU A 455 15.22 -4.96 15.28
CA LEU A 455 14.66 -6.04 16.09
C LEU A 455 15.67 -6.63 17.06
N THR A 456 16.97 -6.62 16.74
CA THR A 456 18.01 -7.13 17.65
C THR A 456 17.94 -6.43 19.01
N ASN A 457 17.69 -5.12 19.02
CA ASN A 457 17.56 -4.34 20.25
C ASN A 457 16.24 -4.62 21.00
N ALA A 458 15.17 -4.95 20.28
CA ALA A 458 13.89 -5.31 20.88
C ALA A 458 14.00 -6.67 21.60
N PHE A 459 14.64 -7.66 20.96
CA PHE A 459 14.79 -8.99 21.54
C PHE A 459 15.87 -9.13 22.62
N ARG A 460 16.77 -8.14 22.81
CA ARG A 460 17.72 -8.15 23.95
C ARG A 460 17.03 -8.24 25.31
N ALA A 461 15.79 -7.79 25.40
CA ALA A 461 15.00 -7.79 26.64
C ALA A 461 14.20 -9.09 26.87
N THR A 462 14.12 -9.96 25.86
CA THR A 462 13.49 -11.29 25.95
C THR A 462 14.58 -12.29 26.34
#